data_AF-A0A7J9BK66-F1
#
_entry.id   AF-A0A7J9BK66-F1
#
_cell.length_a   1.000
_cell.length_b   1.000
_cell.length_c   1.000
_cell.angle_alpha   90.00
_cell.angle_beta   90.00
_cell.angle_gamma   90.00
#
_symmetry.space_group_name_H-M   'P 1'
#
loop_
_entity.id
_entity.type
_entity.pdbx_description
1 polymer ?
#
loop_
_entity_poly.entity_id
_entity_poly.type
_entity_poly.pdbx_seq_one_letter_code
_entity_poly.pdbx_strand_id
1 'polypeptide(L)'
;MVLKDRLLTNVEHVRRGLEDNSAYGICGHNFEYALHAIRDCNAAKVILAQVVPVNKQGQFFSGTLKEWFLVNLHNHLRISMGEMCPDGAVKAESGLATAGGVMRD
;
A
#
# COMPACT_ATOMS: atom_id res chain seq x y z
N MET A 1 -4.26 6.42 18.52
CA MET A 1 -3.04 6.19 17.72
C MET A 1 -2.55 7.55 17.28
N VAL A 2 -1.57 8.11 17.98
CA VAL A 2 -1.01 9.43 17.66
C VAL A 2 0.09 9.17 16.63
N LEU A 3 -0.16 9.55 15.38
CA LEU A 3 0.89 9.66 14.38
C LEU A 3 1.77 10.79 14.88
N LYS A 4 2.98 10.48 15.34
CA LYS A 4 3.88 11.41 16.06
C LYS A 4 4.50 12.49 15.14
N ASP A 5 3.77 12.96 14.14
CA ASP A 5 4.24 13.91 13.12
C ASP A 5 5.62 13.54 12.56
N ARG A 6 5.89 12.23 12.46
CA ARG A 6 7.19 11.71 12.03
C ARG A 6 7.35 11.73 10.52
N LEU A 7 6.23 11.82 9.80
CA LEU A 7 6.27 12.05 8.37
C LEU A 7 6.59 13.52 8.17
N LEU A 8 7.79 13.78 7.64
CA LEU A 8 8.26 15.13 7.37
C LEU A 8 7.57 15.64 6.08
N THR A 9 6.31 16.08 6.20
CA THR A 9 5.60 16.74 5.11
C THR A 9 6.01 18.21 5.02
N ASN A 10 5.68 18.93 3.94
CA ASN A 10 6.00 20.37 3.87
C ASN A 10 5.29 21.18 4.96
N VAL A 11 4.12 20.74 5.45
CA VAL A 11 3.47 21.32 6.64
C VAL A 11 4.38 21.17 7.88
N GLU A 12 5.03 20.02 8.03
CA GLU A 12 6.01 19.79 9.08
C GLU A 12 7.33 20.55 8.87
N HIS A 13 7.74 20.81 7.63
CA HIS A 13 8.85 21.73 7.34
C HIS A 13 8.55 23.14 7.83
N VAL A 14 7.38 23.68 7.48
CA VAL A 14 6.96 25.02 7.94
C VAL A 14 6.82 25.05 9.46
N ARG A 15 6.18 24.03 10.06
CA ARG A 15 6.01 23.95 11.53
C ARG A 15 7.36 23.90 12.27
N ARG A 16 8.41 23.36 11.64
CA ARG A 16 9.78 23.28 12.19
C ARG A 16 10.68 24.45 11.78
N GLY A 17 10.18 25.39 10.99
CA GLY A 17 10.95 26.54 10.49
C GLY A 17 12.03 26.16 9.47
N LEU A 18 11.86 25.06 8.75
CA LEU A 18 12.78 24.59 7.73
C LEU A 18 12.46 25.16 6.33
N GLU A 19 11.20 25.54 6.10
CA GLU A 19 10.72 26.19 4.87
C GLU A 19 9.63 27.21 5.21
N ASP A 20 9.38 28.14 4.29
CA ASP A 20 8.36 29.19 4.44
C ASP A 20 7.04 28.84 3.74
N ASN A 21 6.98 27.72 3.01
CA ASN A 21 5.82 27.34 2.20
C ASN A 21 5.45 25.86 2.42
N SER A 22 4.18 25.61 2.75
CA SER A 22 3.64 24.25 2.97
C SER A 22 3.03 23.63 1.71
N ALA A 23 3.09 24.31 0.57
CA ALA A 23 2.45 23.87 -0.65
C ALA A 23 3.17 22.69 -1.32
N TYR A 24 2.41 21.82 -1.98
CA TYR A 24 2.94 20.69 -2.75
C TYR A 24 3.43 21.17 -4.12
N GLY A 25 4.74 21.08 -4.38
CA GLY A 25 5.36 21.59 -5.62
C GLY A 25 4.85 20.95 -6.91
N ILE A 26 4.29 19.72 -6.84
CA ILE A 26 3.77 18.99 -8.00
C ILE A 26 2.33 19.38 -8.36
N CYS A 27 1.45 19.62 -7.38
CA CYS A 27 0.02 19.83 -7.66
C CYS A 27 -0.50 21.20 -7.19
N GLY A 28 0.34 22.03 -6.58
CA GLY A 28 -0.01 23.38 -6.12
C GLY A 28 -0.98 23.41 -4.94
N HIS A 29 -1.20 22.28 -4.26
CA HIS A 29 -2.11 22.24 -3.11
C HIS A 29 -1.48 22.91 -1.90
N ASN A 30 -2.22 23.78 -1.21
CA ASN A 30 -1.71 24.68 -0.16
C ASN A 30 -1.10 23.95 1.06
N PHE A 31 -1.53 22.71 1.31
CA PHE A 31 -1.09 21.96 2.50
C PHE A 31 -0.77 20.50 2.17
N GLU A 32 0.51 20.15 2.27
CA GLU A 32 0.93 18.76 2.26
C GLU A 32 0.62 18.05 3.59
N TYR A 33 -0.55 17.42 3.71
CA TYR A 33 -0.83 16.45 4.78
C TYR A 33 -0.38 15.04 4.39
N ALA A 34 -0.21 14.15 5.36
CA ALA A 34 0.28 12.79 5.10
C ALA A 34 -0.52 12.02 4.03
N LEU A 35 -1.86 12.10 4.05
CA LEU A 35 -2.67 11.48 2.99
C LEU A 35 -2.50 12.13 1.62
N HIS A 36 -2.31 13.45 1.59
CA HIS A 36 -2.05 14.18 0.36
C HIS A 36 -0.73 13.73 -0.29
N ALA A 37 0.33 13.63 0.51
CA ALA A 37 1.62 13.12 0.08
C ALA A 37 1.56 11.65 -0.38
N ILE A 38 0.76 10.81 0.31
CA ILE A 38 0.68 9.38 0.02
C ILE A 38 -0.20 9.06 -1.19
N ARG A 39 -1.39 9.69 -1.30
CA ARG A 39 -2.40 9.28 -2.29
C ARG A 39 -3.38 10.34 -2.76
N ASP A 40 -3.62 11.41 -2.01
CA ASP A 40 -4.71 12.35 -2.34
C ASP A 40 -4.29 13.45 -3.32
N CYS A 41 -2.99 13.62 -3.56
CA CYS A 41 -2.45 14.45 -4.64
C CYS A 41 -2.97 13.99 -6.01
N ASN A 42 -3.47 14.91 -6.85
CA ASN A 42 -4.03 14.57 -8.16
C ASN A 42 -3.04 13.81 -9.05
N ALA A 43 -1.76 14.21 -9.06
CA ALA A 43 -0.73 13.51 -9.81
C ALA A 43 -0.56 12.06 -9.31
N ALA A 44 -0.57 11.85 -7.99
CA ALA A 44 -0.50 10.52 -7.39
C ALA A 44 -1.78 9.70 -7.68
N LYS A 45 -2.97 10.31 -7.58
CA LYS A 45 -4.26 9.65 -7.84
C LYS A 45 -4.34 9.02 -9.22
N VAL A 46 -3.85 9.72 -10.25
CA VAL A 46 -3.86 9.21 -11.64
C VAL A 46 -3.07 7.92 -11.74
N ILE A 47 -1.88 7.87 -11.13
CA ILE A 47 -1.01 6.69 -11.15
C ILE A 47 -1.62 5.58 -10.28
N LEU A 48 -2.05 5.92 -9.06
CA LEU A 48 -2.59 4.96 -8.09
C LEU A 48 -3.91 4.33 -8.55
N ALA A 49 -4.74 5.04 -9.31
CA ALA A 49 -5.96 4.48 -9.90
C ALA A 49 -5.68 3.36 -10.91
N GLN A 50 -4.47 3.30 -11.48
CA GLN A 50 -4.06 2.21 -12.38
C GLN A 50 -3.51 1.00 -11.63
N VAL A 51 -2.95 1.22 -10.43
CA VAL A 51 -2.30 0.17 -9.61
C VAL A 51 -3.29 -0.45 -8.60
N VAL A 52 -4.20 0.36 -8.05
CA VAL A 52 -5.17 -0.08 -7.05
C VAL A 52 -6.34 -0.78 -7.75
N PRO A 53 -6.66 -2.04 -7.39
CA PRO A 53 -7.81 -2.76 -7.95
C PRO A 53 -9.10 -1.96 -7.82
N VAL A 54 -9.91 -1.91 -8.89
CA VAL A 54 -11.13 -1.08 -8.98
C VAL A 54 -12.07 -1.27 -7.79
N ASN A 55 -12.27 -2.51 -7.35
CA ASN A 55 -13.13 -2.84 -6.20
C ASN A 55 -12.59 -2.35 -4.85
N LYS A 56 -11.33 -1.93 -4.77
CA LYS A 56 -10.69 -1.38 -3.57
C LYS A 56 -10.47 0.14 -3.63
N GLN A 57 -10.64 0.77 -4.80
CA GLN A 57 -10.39 2.20 -4.98
C GLN A 57 -11.25 3.08 -4.07
N GLY A 58 -12.52 2.72 -3.88
CA GLY A 58 -13.42 3.45 -2.97
C GLY A 58 -12.82 3.54 -1.57
N GLN A 59 -12.52 2.40 -0.95
CA GLN A 59 -11.87 2.33 0.36
C GLN A 59 -10.50 3.03 0.37
N PHE A 60 -9.72 2.84 -0.70
CA PHE A 60 -8.37 3.38 -0.79
C PHE A 60 -8.32 4.90 -0.87
N PHE A 61 -9.26 5.57 -1.54
CA PHE A 61 -9.23 7.04 -1.72
C PHE A 61 -10.15 7.79 -0.75
N SER A 62 -11.12 7.14 -0.10
CA SER A 62 -12.04 7.82 0.84
C SER A 62 -11.72 7.58 2.32
N GLY A 63 -10.99 6.51 2.66
CA GLY A 63 -10.74 6.16 4.06
C GLY A 63 -9.82 7.16 4.77
N THR A 64 -9.98 7.34 6.08
CA THR A 64 -9.11 8.19 6.90
C THR A 64 -7.67 7.67 6.94
N LEU A 65 -6.71 8.51 7.37
CA LEU A 65 -5.31 8.10 7.52
C LEU A 65 -5.14 6.92 8.49
N LYS A 66 -5.97 6.89 9.54
CA LYS A 66 -6.01 5.79 10.52
C LYS A 66 -6.48 4.50 9.86
N GLU A 67 -7.57 4.54 9.10
CA GLU A 67 -8.10 3.38 8.39
C GLU A 67 -7.10 2.86 7.36
N TRP A 68 -6.50 3.76 6.58
CA TRP A 68 -5.46 3.41 5.62
C TRP A 68 -4.28 2.71 6.30
N PHE A 69 -3.78 3.27 7.41
CA PHE A 69 -2.66 2.69 8.14
C PHE A 69 -2.99 1.29 8.69
N LEU A 70 -4.18 1.11 9.26
CA LEU A 70 -4.61 -0.18 9.79
C LEU A 70 -4.74 -1.24 8.69
N VAL A 71 -5.31 -0.88 7.54
CA VAL A 71 -5.41 -1.78 6.38
C VAL A 71 -4.02 -2.19 5.88
N ASN A 72 -3.10 -1.24 5.74
CA ASN A 72 -1.75 -1.53 5.28
C ASN A 72 -0.97 -2.39 6.27
N LEU A 73 -1.08 -2.11 7.58
CA LEU A 73 -0.44 -2.91 8.62
C LEU A 73 -0.96 -4.35 8.63
N HIS A 74 -2.28 -4.52 8.58
CA HIS A 74 -2.91 -5.83 8.52
C HIS A 74 -2.47 -6.62 7.27
N ASN A 75 -2.44 -5.97 6.10
CA ASN A 75 -2.00 -6.61 4.87
C ASN A 75 -0.50 -6.95 4.90
N HIS A 76 0.35 -6.10 5.46
CA HIS A 76 1.78 -6.38 5.62
C HIS A 76 2.01 -7.60 6.52
N LEU A 77 1.26 -7.71 7.62
CA LEU A 77 1.34 -8.88 8.51
C LEU A 77 0.93 -10.17 7.77
N ARG A 78 -0.11 -10.12 6.95
CA ARG A 78 -0.53 -11.27 6.12
C ARG A 78 0.51 -11.65 5.06
N ILE A 79 1.14 -10.66 4.43
CA ILE A 79 2.23 -10.91 3.46
C ILE A 79 3.43 -11.52 4.18
N SER A 80 3.78 -11.02 5.37
CA SER A 80 4.94 -11.49 6.14
C SER A 80 4.77 -12.88 6.75
N MET A 81 3.52 -13.30 7.00
CA MET A 81 3.22 -14.61 7.58
C MET A 81 2.91 -15.68 6.51
N GLY A 82 3.00 -15.34 5.22
CA GLY A 82 2.45 -16.17 4.15
C GLY A 82 0.92 -16.22 4.24
N GLU A 83 0.26 -16.48 3.13
CA GLU A 83 -1.19 -16.73 3.15
C GLU A 83 -1.49 -17.95 4.03
N MET A 84 -1.83 -17.71 5.30
CA MET A 84 -2.34 -18.77 6.16
C MET A 84 -3.69 -19.19 5.57
N CYS A 85 -3.73 -20.35 4.89
CA CYS A 85 -4.98 -21.00 4.56
C CYS A 85 -5.80 -21.13 5.85
N PRO A 86 -7.12 -20.82 5.83
CA PRO A 86 -7.97 -20.94 7.02
C PRO A 86 -7.94 -22.32 7.67
N ASP A 87 -7.51 -23.34 6.91
CA ASP A 87 -7.62 -24.75 7.28
C ASP A 87 -6.26 -25.41 7.60
N GLY A 88 -5.15 -24.66 7.65
CA GLY A 88 -3.84 -25.20 8.02
C GLY A 88 -3.25 -26.26 7.08
N ALA A 89 -3.86 -26.50 5.92
CA ALA A 89 -3.36 -27.46 4.94
C ALA A 89 -2.21 -26.86 4.12
N VAL A 90 -1.00 -27.40 4.30
CA VAL A 90 0.12 -27.18 3.38
C VAL A 90 -0.23 -27.88 2.07
N LYS A 91 -0.35 -27.11 0.97
CA LYS A 91 -0.56 -27.68 -0.36
C LYS A 91 0.72 -28.42 -0.75
N ALA A 92 0.68 -29.76 -0.71
CA ALA A 92 1.77 -30.59 -1.19
C ALA A 92 2.02 -30.27 -2.66
N GLU A 93 3.26 -29.90 -2.97
CA GLU A 93 3.72 -29.63 -4.33
C GLU A 93 3.65 -30.95 -5.09
N SER A 94 2.66 -31.09 -5.98
CA SER A 94 2.57 -32.23 -6.89
C SER A 94 3.64 -32.09 -7.96
N GLY A 95 4.85 -32.57 -7.65
CA GLY A 95 5.92 -32.74 -8.62
C GLY A 95 5.46 -33.67 -9.74
N LEU A 96 5.48 -33.14 -10.96
CA LEU A 96 5.23 -33.89 -12.19
C LEU A 96 6.39 -34.88 -12.41
N ALA A 97 6.24 -36.11 -11.92
CA ALA A 97 7.10 -37.22 -12.31
C ALA A 97 6.67 -37.72 -13.70
N THR A 98 7.36 -37.30 -14.75
CA THR A 98 7.27 -37.97 -16.06
C THR A 98 7.90 -39.35 -15.95
N ALA A 99 7.07 -40.36 -15.74
CA ALA A 99 7.47 -41.76 -15.81
C ALA A 99 7.83 -42.12 -17.26
N GLY A 100 9.12 -42.28 -17.54
CA GLY A 100 9.60 -42.98 -18.72
C GLY A 100 9.24 -44.47 -18.61
N GLY A 101 8.49 -44.98 -19.58
CA GLY A 101 8.06 -46.38 -19.64
C GLY A 101 8.16 -46.96 -21.05
N VAL A 102 9.28 -47.65 -21.30
CA VAL A 102 9.46 -48.90 -22.06
C VAL A 102 8.70 -49.06 -23.40
N MET A 103 9.46 -49.07 -24.51
CA MET A 103 9.03 -49.71 -25.77
C MET A 103 8.95 -51.23 -25.60
N ARG A 104 7.87 -51.84 -26.10
CA ARG A 104 7.76 -53.29 -26.30
C ARG A 104 7.70 -53.59 -27.80
N ASP A 105 8.54 -54.56 -28.15
CA ASP A 105 8.69 -55.41 -29.35
C ASP A 105 8.78 -54.74 -30.73
#